data_AF-A0AAN0JSZ3-F1
#
_entry.id   AF-A0AAN0JSZ3-F1
#
_cell.length_a   1.000
_cell.length_b   1.000
_cell.length_c   1.000
_cell.angle_alpha   90.00
_cell.angle_beta   90.00
_cell.angle_gamma   90.00
#
_symmetry.space_group_name_H-M   'P 1'
#
loop_
_entity.id
_entity.type
_entity.pdbx_description
1 polymer ?
#
loop_
_entity_poly.entity_id
_entity_poly.type
_entity_poly.pdbx_seq_one_letter_code
_entity_poly.pdbx_strand_id
1 'polypeptide(L)'
;MRPYSPSLVPPFSVVHSFSHMASLEDIADNLHSTEEKLGIVSSNLRLVNVDQQPETTSGAFGEELSQLEVANNKLKYRISHLKKSIADENTKRALHMTNVRSVITAIFRTALCKCYPSFNTTRAIIQASGAERFGDYKCVAAMPLANTLKQSGEVLSPRDVAQKILNNLPSTPFVIEKCEVAGPGFINVYVKRSYISELVSDILVKGVRPPPVERKLRVIVDFSSPNVAKEMHVGHLRSTIIGETICRLLEFFGHDVLRLNHVGDWGTQFGMLIAHLQDQFPDYSTVSPPIGDLQKFYRESKKRFDNDENFKKRAYNCVVKLQGNDPEVHQAWKLICDVSRKEFLLIYDRLGVKNQERGESFYEPMMPGIVKDLRGKGLAVIEDGATVMHIPGKLVPLMLAKSDGAHTYDTSDMAALRHRIEEEKGDWLIYVVDAGQGLHFETVFEGGCMAGYVADGVRIDHVGFGVVLGEDKEKN
;
A
#
# COMPACT_ATOMS: atom_id res chain seq x y z
N MET A 1 -12.14 48.13 3.12
CA MET A 1 -12.98 47.19 3.88
C MET A 1 -13.12 45.92 3.06
N ARG A 2 -12.34 44.89 3.38
CA ARG A 2 -12.41 43.54 2.80
C ARG A 2 -12.84 42.60 3.94
N PRO A 3 -13.86 41.76 3.80
CA PRO A 3 -14.17 40.77 4.82
C PRO A 3 -13.18 39.60 4.73
N TYR A 4 -12.63 39.26 5.89
CA TYR A 4 -11.83 38.07 6.17
C TYR A 4 -12.62 36.80 5.81
N SER A 5 -12.02 35.92 5.01
CA SER A 5 -12.45 34.53 4.88
C SER A 5 -11.62 33.67 5.85
N PRO A 6 -12.25 32.87 6.73
CA PRO A 6 -11.53 32.04 7.70
C PRO A 6 -10.91 30.84 7.00
N SER A 7 -9.60 30.70 7.17
CA SER A 7 -8.80 29.52 6.84
C SER A 7 -9.39 28.27 7.50
N LEU A 8 -9.89 27.35 6.69
CA LEU A 8 -10.25 25.99 7.08
C LEU A 8 -8.98 25.24 7.53
N VAL A 9 -8.82 25.14 8.84
CA VAL A 9 -7.94 24.18 9.51
C VAL A 9 -8.51 22.78 9.24
N PRO A 10 -7.78 21.83 8.66
CA PRO A 10 -8.28 20.46 8.56
C PRO A 10 -8.35 19.84 9.96
N PRO A 11 -9.43 19.12 10.29
CA PRO A 11 -9.62 18.57 11.62
C PRO A 11 -8.61 17.46 11.90
N PHE A 12 -7.94 17.59 13.03
CA PHE A 12 -7.17 16.54 13.69
C PHE A 12 -8.02 15.27 13.84
N SER A 13 -7.70 14.24 13.06
CA SER A 13 -7.95 12.83 13.36
C SER A 13 -6.88 12.08 12.56
N VAL A 14 -5.92 11.39 13.16
CA VAL A 14 -6.05 10.10 13.84
C VAL A 14 -4.97 10.03 14.93
N VAL A 15 -5.37 10.18 16.19
CA VAL A 15 -4.55 9.81 17.36
C VAL A 15 -5.30 8.71 18.08
N HIS A 16 -5.30 7.50 17.54
CA HIS A 16 -5.56 6.30 18.31
C HIS A 16 -4.92 5.10 17.62
N SER A 17 -3.87 4.56 18.28
CA SER A 17 -3.55 3.12 18.38
C SER A 17 -2.05 2.81 18.53
N PHE A 18 -1.28 3.57 19.30
CA PHE A 18 0.06 3.11 19.69
C PHE A 18 0.34 3.30 21.18
N SER A 19 -0.34 2.48 21.98
CA SER A 19 -0.02 2.22 23.39
C SER A 19 0.46 0.78 23.65
N HIS A 20 0.52 -0.09 22.64
CA HIS A 20 0.75 -1.54 22.84
C HIS A 20 2.23 -1.98 22.79
N MET A 21 3.17 -1.05 22.66
CA MET A 21 4.61 -1.32 22.85
C MET A 21 5.13 -0.84 24.22
N ALA A 22 4.24 -0.48 25.14
CA ALA A 22 4.48 -0.75 26.57
C ALA A 22 4.31 -2.27 26.72
N SER A 23 5.42 -2.98 26.53
CA SER A 23 5.45 -4.35 26.01
C SER A 23 4.91 -5.35 27.03
N LEU A 24 4.71 -6.62 26.66
CA LEU A 24 4.36 -7.72 27.56
C LEU A 24 5.02 -7.66 28.96
N GLU A 25 6.24 -7.13 29.06
CA GLU A 25 6.96 -6.87 30.31
C GLU A 25 6.25 -5.87 31.22
N ASP A 26 5.72 -4.75 30.71
CA ASP A 26 4.92 -3.80 31.51
C ASP A 26 3.61 -4.45 31.98
N ILE A 27 3.01 -5.31 31.16
CA ILE A 27 1.79 -6.06 31.52
C ILE A 27 2.12 -7.14 32.55
N ALA A 28 3.28 -7.79 32.44
CA ALA A 28 3.79 -8.80 33.36
C ALA A 28 4.22 -8.20 34.71
N ASP A 29 4.89 -7.04 34.71
CA ASP A 29 5.25 -6.29 35.91
C ASP A 29 4.00 -5.76 36.62
N ASN A 30 3.03 -5.24 35.86
CA ASN A 30 1.72 -4.89 36.41
C ASN A 30 0.99 -6.11 36.99
N LEU A 31 1.07 -7.27 36.33
CA LEU A 31 0.50 -8.51 36.84
C LEU A 31 1.16 -8.90 38.16
N HIS A 32 2.49 -8.92 38.21
CA HIS A 32 3.27 -9.25 39.41
C HIS A 32 2.95 -8.32 40.58
N SER A 33 2.97 -7.01 40.36
CA SER A 33 2.58 -6.01 41.37
C SER A 33 1.12 -6.16 41.85
N THR A 34 0.21 -6.57 40.95
CA THR A 34 -1.20 -6.80 41.30
C THR A 34 -1.39 -8.09 42.11
N GLU A 35 -0.62 -9.15 41.79
CA GLU A 35 -0.60 -10.41 42.55
C GLU A 35 -0.05 -10.20 43.97
N GLU A 36 0.98 -9.38 44.14
CA GLU A 36 1.53 -9.02 45.46
C GLU A 36 0.50 -8.25 46.32
N LYS A 37 -0.17 -7.25 45.74
CA LYS A 37 -1.26 -6.50 46.41
C LYS A 37 -2.42 -7.42 46.80
N LEU A 38 -2.80 -8.36 45.94
CA LEU A 38 -3.82 -9.36 46.27
C LEU A 38 -3.38 -10.25 47.44
N GLY A 39 -2.11 -10.63 47.49
CA GLY A 39 -1.53 -11.40 48.59
C GLY A 39 -1.65 -10.66 49.94
N ILE A 40 -1.34 -9.37 49.96
CA ILE A 40 -1.46 -8.51 51.15
C ILE A 40 -2.93 -8.39 51.59
N VAL A 41 -3.82 -8.01 50.68
CA VAL A 41 -5.25 -7.83 50.98
C VAL A 41 -5.91 -9.15 51.42
N SER A 42 -5.54 -10.27 50.81
CA SER A 42 -6.04 -11.60 51.20
C SER A 42 -5.52 -12.05 52.55
N SER A 43 -4.28 -11.69 52.91
CA SER A 43 -3.70 -11.96 54.23
C SER A 43 -4.39 -11.12 55.31
N ASN A 44 -4.65 -9.84 55.03
CA ASN A 44 -5.42 -8.97 55.92
C ASN A 44 -6.86 -9.49 56.12
N LEU A 45 -7.54 -9.92 55.05
CA LEU A 45 -8.86 -10.57 55.15
C LEU A 45 -8.83 -11.84 56.02
N ARG A 46 -7.75 -12.62 55.97
CA ARG A 46 -7.60 -13.79 56.85
C ARG A 46 -7.38 -13.39 58.29
N LEU A 47 -6.55 -12.39 58.56
CA LEU A 47 -6.30 -11.88 59.92
C LEU A 47 -7.59 -11.32 60.54
N VAL A 48 -8.33 -10.51 59.79
CA VAL A 48 -9.62 -9.94 60.21
C VAL A 48 -10.68 -11.04 60.43
N ASN A 49 -10.63 -12.15 59.68
CA ASN A 49 -11.50 -13.31 59.92
C ASN A 49 -11.06 -14.20 61.10
N VAL A 50 -9.78 -14.19 61.49
CA VAL A 50 -9.27 -14.97 62.63
C VAL A 50 -9.58 -14.29 63.97
N ASP A 51 -9.70 -12.96 64.00
CA ASP A 51 -10.08 -12.18 65.19
C ASP A 51 -11.59 -12.21 65.54
N GLN A 52 -12.38 -13.10 64.94
CA GLN A 52 -13.81 -13.22 65.24
C GLN A 52 -14.07 -13.81 66.64
N GLN A 53 -14.61 -13.00 67.55
CA GLN A 53 -15.57 -13.47 68.56
C GLN A 53 -17.01 -13.21 68.08
N PRO A 54 -17.99 -14.07 68.42
CA PRO A 54 -19.27 -14.16 67.71
C PRO A 54 -20.24 -12.98 67.92
N GLU A 55 -19.91 -12.00 68.75
CA GLU A 55 -20.86 -10.99 69.20
C GLU A 55 -20.23 -9.60 69.21
N THR A 56 -20.20 -8.93 68.05
CA THR A 56 -20.50 -7.49 67.84
C THR A 56 -20.06 -7.07 66.43
N THR A 57 -20.92 -7.25 65.42
CA THR A 57 -20.76 -6.62 64.11
C THR A 57 -21.77 -5.49 63.95
N SER A 58 -21.52 -4.34 64.59
CA SER A 58 -22.19 -3.09 64.23
C SER A 58 -21.24 -1.91 64.40
N GLY A 59 -20.88 -1.27 63.29
CA GLY A 59 -19.97 -0.12 63.22
C GLY A 59 -18.84 -0.30 62.20
N ALA A 60 -17.95 0.70 62.13
CA ALA A 60 -16.86 0.92 61.14
C ALA A 60 -16.07 -0.33 60.68
N PHE A 61 -15.98 -1.37 61.52
CA PHE A 61 -15.36 -2.67 61.18
C PHE A 61 -16.08 -3.44 60.06
N GLY A 62 -17.41 -3.41 60.00
CA GLY A 62 -18.17 -4.07 58.94
C GLY A 62 -17.99 -3.38 57.58
N GLU A 63 -17.80 -2.06 57.60
CA GLU A 63 -17.45 -1.28 56.41
C GLU A 63 -16.02 -1.60 55.95
N GLU A 64 -15.07 -1.74 56.87
CA GLU A 64 -13.68 -2.09 56.55
C GLU A 64 -13.56 -3.50 55.94
N LEU A 65 -14.28 -4.48 56.48
CA LEU A 65 -14.37 -5.84 55.92
C LEU A 65 -14.96 -5.82 54.51
N SER A 66 -16.08 -5.11 54.32
CA SER A 66 -16.74 -4.96 53.01
C SER A 66 -15.82 -4.27 51.99
N GLN A 67 -15.08 -3.24 52.40
CA GLN A 67 -14.10 -2.56 51.54
C GLN A 67 -12.95 -3.48 51.12
N LEU A 68 -12.44 -4.30 52.04
CA LEU A 68 -11.39 -5.28 51.74
C LEU A 68 -11.89 -6.38 50.80
N GLU A 69 -13.11 -6.88 50.96
CA GLU A 69 -13.73 -7.85 50.05
C GLU A 69 -13.93 -7.29 48.63
N VAL A 70 -14.42 -6.05 48.53
CA VAL A 70 -14.57 -5.34 47.24
C VAL A 70 -13.20 -5.13 46.57
N ALA A 71 -12.18 -4.74 47.34
CA ALA A 71 -10.82 -4.58 46.82
C ALA A 71 -10.23 -5.91 46.34
N ASN A 72 -10.43 -7.00 47.09
CA ASN A 72 -9.98 -8.34 46.72
C ASN A 72 -10.61 -8.82 45.40
N ASN A 73 -11.93 -8.65 45.26
CA ASN A 73 -12.64 -9.03 44.04
C ASN A 73 -12.21 -8.19 42.82
N LYS A 74 -11.99 -6.87 43.00
CA LYS A 74 -11.44 -6.01 41.94
C LYS A 74 -10.03 -6.44 41.50
N LEU A 75 -9.16 -6.80 42.45
CA LEU A 75 -7.80 -7.27 42.15
C LEU A 75 -7.80 -8.61 41.42
N LYS A 76 -8.64 -9.57 41.83
CA LYS A 76 -8.83 -10.85 41.13
C LYS A 76 -9.30 -10.66 39.68
N TYR A 77 -10.28 -9.79 39.46
CA TYR A 77 -10.76 -9.45 38.12
C TYR A 77 -9.64 -8.85 37.26
N ARG A 78 -8.86 -7.92 37.82
CA ARG A 78 -7.73 -7.29 37.11
C ARG A 78 -6.64 -8.29 36.73
N ILE A 79 -6.31 -9.24 37.61
CA ILE A 79 -5.36 -10.33 37.32
C ILE A 79 -5.85 -11.20 36.17
N SER A 80 -7.13 -11.59 36.16
CA SER A 80 -7.73 -12.38 35.07
C SER A 80 -7.63 -11.64 33.72
N HIS A 81 -7.94 -10.35 33.70
CA HIS A 81 -7.83 -9.52 32.51
C HIS A 81 -6.37 -9.41 32.01
N LEU A 82 -5.41 -9.17 32.91
CA LEU A 82 -3.99 -9.07 32.56
C LEU A 82 -3.45 -10.40 32.01
N LYS A 83 -3.82 -11.54 32.60
CA LYS A 83 -3.45 -12.87 32.10
C LYS A 83 -3.99 -13.13 30.69
N LYS A 84 -5.23 -12.71 30.41
CA LYS A 84 -5.81 -12.79 29.07
C LYS A 84 -5.06 -11.91 28.07
N SER A 85 -4.76 -10.66 28.42
CA SER A 85 -3.97 -9.76 27.57
C SER A 85 -2.55 -10.30 27.28
N ILE A 86 -1.89 -10.92 28.25
CA ILE A 86 -0.59 -11.58 28.05
C ILE A 86 -0.71 -12.78 27.10
N ALA A 87 -1.76 -13.61 27.25
CA ALA A 87 -1.98 -14.75 26.36
C ALA A 87 -2.26 -14.29 24.91
N ASP A 88 -3.06 -13.24 24.74
CA ASP A 88 -3.37 -12.65 23.44
C ASP A 88 -2.09 -12.08 22.78
N GLU A 89 -1.27 -11.35 23.52
CA GLU A 89 0.01 -10.80 23.01
C GLU A 89 1.05 -11.89 22.72
N ASN A 90 1.15 -12.92 23.56
CA ASN A 90 2.02 -14.07 23.29
C ASN A 90 1.59 -14.83 22.03
N THR A 91 0.28 -14.95 21.79
CA THR A 91 -0.26 -15.55 20.56
C THR A 91 0.11 -14.70 19.33
N LYS A 92 -0.01 -13.36 19.43
CA LYS A 92 0.42 -12.44 18.35
C LYS A 92 1.91 -12.50 18.08
N ARG A 93 2.74 -12.56 19.14
CA ARG A 93 4.20 -12.70 19.03
C ARG A 93 4.61 -14.03 18.42
N ALA A 94 3.86 -15.10 18.72
CA ALA A 94 4.10 -16.41 18.12
C ALA A 94 3.86 -16.45 16.60
N LEU A 95 3.09 -15.52 16.03
CA LEU A 95 2.67 -15.53 14.63
C LEU A 95 3.57 -14.73 13.66
N HIS A 96 4.48 -13.89 14.15
CA HIS A 96 5.17 -12.90 13.29
C HIS A 96 6.65 -12.73 13.62
N MET A 97 7.46 -12.32 12.64
CA MET A 97 8.82 -11.86 12.91
C MET A 97 8.82 -10.42 13.44
N THR A 98 9.75 -10.12 14.33
CA THR A 98 9.87 -8.76 14.89
C THR A 98 10.86 -7.94 14.08
N ASN A 99 10.46 -6.73 13.69
CA ASN A 99 11.39 -5.75 13.13
C ASN A 99 12.14 -5.05 14.28
N VAL A 100 13.39 -5.47 14.52
CA VAL A 100 14.24 -4.93 15.60
C VAL A 100 14.38 -3.41 15.52
N ARG A 101 14.53 -2.87 14.30
CA ARG A 101 14.59 -1.41 14.09
C ARG A 101 13.31 -0.73 14.54
N SER A 102 12.14 -1.30 14.24
CA SER A 102 10.85 -0.75 14.66
C SER A 102 10.67 -0.77 16.18
N VAL A 103 11.13 -1.85 16.85
CA VAL A 103 11.14 -1.94 18.32
C VAL A 103 11.99 -0.82 18.92
N ILE A 104 13.23 -0.66 18.44
CA ILE A 104 14.13 0.39 18.91
C ILE A 104 13.53 1.77 18.61
N THR A 105 12.95 1.98 17.42
CA THR A 105 12.25 3.22 17.08
C THR A 105 11.14 3.53 18.07
N ALA A 106 10.33 2.55 18.46
CA ALA A 106 9.26 2.74 19.44
C ALA A 106 9.81 3.13 20.82
N ILE A 107 10.86 2.45 21.29
CA ILE A 107 11.56 2.77 22.54
C ILE A 107 12.02 4.23 22.56
N PHE A 108 12.68 4.68 21.49
CA PHE A 108 13.17 6.06 21.38
C PHE A 108 12.04 7.08 21.20
N ARG A 109 10.94 6.73 20.52
CA ARG A 109 9.75 7.59 20.42
C ARG A 109 9.15 7.88 21.79
N THR A 110 9.02 6.86 22.65
CA THR A 110 8.51 7.02 24.02
C THR A 110 9.35 8.02 24.81
N ALA A 111 10.68 7.90 24.75
CA ALA A 111 11.58 8.83 25.42
C ALA A 111 11.49 10.25 24.84
N LEU A 112 11.39 10.38 23.50
CA LEU A 112 11.22 11.67 22.84
C LEU A 112 9.91 12.35 23.23
N CYS A 113 8.79 11.63 23.25
CA CYS A 113 7.49 12.15 23.69
C CYS A 113 7.55 12.66 25.13
N LYS A 114 8.24 11.93 26.01
CA LYS A 114 8.40 12.31 27.42
C LYS A 114 9.28 13.56 27.58
N CYS A 115 10.38 13.64 26.85
CA CYS A 115 11.32 14.76 26.95
C CYS A 115 10.85 16.04 26.25
N TYR A 116 10.08 15.88 25.17
CA TYR A 116 9.74 16.94 24.21
C TYR A 116 8.30 16.79 23.66
N PRO A 117 7.27 16.89 24.51
CA PRO A 117 5.88 16.62 24.14
C PRO A 117 5.29 17.60 23.12
N SER A 118 5.83 18.81 23.02
CA SER A 118 5.43 19.85 22.05
C SER A 118 6.00 19.64 20.64
N PHE A 119 6.86 18.64 20.45
CA PHE A 119 7.51 18.37 19.16
C PHE A 119 6.88 17.18 18.46
N ASN A 120 6.84 17.22 17.13
CA ASN A 120 6.39 16.08 16.35
C ASN A 120 7.41 14.92 16.47
N THR A 121 7.10 13.96 17.34
CA THR A 121 7.95 12.84 17.76
C THR A 121 8.00 11.69 16.73
N THR A 122 7.31 11.82 15.60
CA THR A 122 7.41 10.87 14.47
C THR A 122 8.83 10.73 13.91
N ARG A 123 9.73 11.69 14.22
CA ARG A 123 11.11 11.81 13.73
C ARG A 123 12.18 11.00 14.48
N ALA A 124 11.82 9.97 15.27
CA ALA A 124 12.82 9.05 15.81
C ALA A 124 13.48 8.25 14.67
N ILE A 125 14.53 8.81 14.07
CA ILE A 125 15.26 8.17 12.97
C ILE A 125 16.31 7.25 13.59
N ILE A 126 15.95 5.98 13.71
CA ILE A 126 16.90 4.90 13.99
C ILE A 126 17.48 4.44 12.67
N GLN A 127 18.80 4.30 12.59
CA GLN A 127 19.53 3.81 11.41
C GLN A 127 20.41 2.64 11.82
N ALA A 128 20.66 1.70 10.90
CA ALA A 128 21.70 0.71 11.11
C ALA A 128 23.06 1.41 11.17
N SER A 129 23.93 0.96 12.07
CA SER A 129 25.29 1.46 12.18
C SER A 129 26.17 0.87 11.07
N GLY A 130 27.13 1.66 10.58
CA GLY A 130 28.03 1.25 9.49
C GLY A 130 29.28 0.49 9.94
N ALA A 131 29.53 0.41 11.25
CA ALA A 131 30.66 -0.31 11.83
C ALA A 131 30.33 -0.72 13.27
N GLU A 132 30.82 -1.88 13.70
CA GLU A 132 30.55 -2.50 15.01
C GLU A 132 30.90 -1.59 16.19
N ARG A 133 31.98 -0.80 16.08
CA ARG A 133 32.38 0.18 17.12
C ARG A 133 31.35 1.29 17.40
N PHE A 134 30.31 1.41 16.58
CA PHE A 134 29.22 2.36 16.73
C PHE A 134 27.90 1.68 17.12
N GLY A 135 27.97 0.46 17.65
CA GLY A 135 26.80 -0.38 17.96
C GLY A 135 26.14 -0.93 16.71
N ASP A 136 24.95 -1.52 16.90
CA ASP A 136 24.16 -2.14 15.83
C ASP A 136 23.24 -1.10 15.15
N TYR A 137 22.71 -0.18 15.95
CA TYR A 137 21.87 0.92 15.50
C TYR A 137 22.33 2.25 16.08
N LYS A 138 21.88 3.34 15.48
CA LYS A 138 22.07 4.69 16.00
C LYS A 138 20.80 5.53 15.87
N CYS A 139 20.51 6.32 16.90
CA CYS A 139 19.51 7.37 16.84
C CYS A 139 20.18 8.69 16.41
N VAL A 140 19.62 9.34 15.39
CA VAL A 140 20.12 10.61 14.85
C VAL A 140 19.19 11.80 15.16
N ALA A 141 18.21 11.61 16.04
CA ALA A 141 17.15 12.59 16.30
C ALA A 141 17.63 13.85 17.04
N ALA A 142 18.74 13.78 17.80
CA ALA A 142 19.15 14.88 18.68
C ALA A 142 19.61 16.14 17.91
N MET A 143 20.28 15.98 16.77
CA MET A 143 20.75 17.11 15.94
C MET A 143 19.61 17.94 15.33
N PRO A 144 18.66 17.37 14.57
CA PRO A 144 17.54 18.14 14.04
C PRO A 144 16.67 18.73 15.16
N LEU A 145 16.55 18.03 16.28
CA LEU A 145 15.80 18.52 17.44
C LEU A 145 16.48 19.73 18.10
N ALA A 146 17.80 19.70 18.32
CA ALA A 146 18.55 20.84 18.84
C ALA A 146 18.41 22.07 17.95
N ASN A 147 18.44 21.89 16.62
CA ASN A 147 18.22 22.98 15.67
C ASN A 147 16.80 23.57 15.78
N THR A 148 15.79 22.73 15.98
CA THR A 148 14.40 23.19 16.13
C THR A 148 14.20 23.89 17.48
N LEU A 149 14.80 23.37 18.56
CA LEU A 149 14.76 23.98 19.91
C LEU A 149 15.40 25.36 19.91
N LYS A 150 16.52 25.52 19.19
CA LYS A 150 17.19 26.82 19.01
C LYS A 150 16.28 27.85 18.34
N GLN A 151 15.46 27.43 17.37
CA GLN A 151 14.48 28.31 16.72
C GLN A 151 13.33 28.71 17.66
N SER A 152 12.98 27.87 18.62
CA SER A 152 11.99 28.17 19.66
C SER A 152 12.55 28.87 20.90
N GLY A 153 13.83 29.29 20.87
CA GLY A 153 14.47 30.08 21.93
C GLY A 153 15.20 29.27 23.01
N GLU A 154 15.26 27.93 22.90
CA GLU A 154 15.99 27.06 23.83
C GLU A 154 17.31 26.60 23.19
N VAL A 155 18.46 27.04 23.72
CA VAL A 155 19.78 26.69 23.18
C VAL A 155 20.36 25.52 23.95
N LEU A 156 20.10 24.30 23.45
CA LEU A 156 20.75 23.07 23.92
C LEU A 156 21.72 22.56 22.87
N SER A 157 22.88 22.04 23.31
CA SER A 157 23.77 21.35 22.38
C SER A 157 23.12 20.02 21.94
N PRO A 158 23.39 19.52 20.72
CA PRO A 158 22.84 18.22 20.31
C PRO A 158 23.29 17.07 21.21
N ARG A 159 24.44 17.19 21.89
CA ARG A 159 24.92 16.22 22.87
C ARG A 159 24.06 16.24 24.15
N ASP A 160 23.66 17.41 24.63
CA ASP A 160 22.78 17.54 25.80
C ASP A 160 21.38 16.99 25.49
N VAL A 161 20.86 17.28 24.30
CA VAL A 161 19.61 16.70 23.81
C VAL A 161 19.70 15.17 23.77
N ALA A 162 20.79 14.63 23.23
CA ALA A 162 21.02 13.18 23.18
C ALA A 162 21.09 12.56 24.58
N GLN A 163 21.77 13.22 25.52
CA GLN A 163 21.88 12.75 26.91
C GLN A 163 20.52 12.78 27.61
N LYS A 164 19.72 13.84 27.41
CA LYS A 164 18.37 13.94 27.98
C LYS A 164 17.46 12.83 27.47
N ILE A 165 17.54 12.50 26.17
CA ILE A 165 16.82 11.37 25.57
C ILE A 165 17.28 10.05 26.21
N LEU A 166 18.60 9.82 26.28
CA LEU A 166 19.20 8.61 26.85
C LEU A 166 18.75 8.39 28.30
N ASN A 167 18.75 9.43 29.13
CA ASN A 167 18.35 9.38 30.53
C ASN A 167 16.84 9.11 30.74
N ASN A 168 16.03 9.26 29.69
CA ASN A 168 14.58 9.05 29.72
C ASN A 168 14.13 7.85 28.87
N LEU A 169 15.08 7.02 28.40
CA LEU A 169 14.73 5.76 27.76
C LEU A 169 13.97 4.86 28.77
N PRO A 170 12.89 4.19 28.34
CA PRO A 170 12.26 3.17 29.16
C PRO A 170 13.24 2.00 29.38
N SER A 171 13.15 1.37 30.55
CA SER A 171 13.96 0.20 30.87
C SER A 171 13.57 -0.96 29.95
N THR A 172 14.52 -1.46 29.16
CA THR A 172 14.30 -2.56 28.19
C THR A 172 15.45 -3.57 28.27
N PRO A 173 15.70 -4.19 29.44
CA PRO A 173 16.90 -5.00 29.71
C PRO A 173 16.97 -6.29 28.89
N PHE A 174 15.86 -6.69 28.25
CA PHE A 174 15.79 -7.83 27.37
C PHE A 174 16.17 -7.49 25.92
N VAL A 175 16.02 -6.24 25.48
CA VAL A 175 16.26 -5.82 24.09
C VAL A 175 17.58 -5.08 23.93
N ILE A 176 17.84 -4.07 24.75
CA ILE A 176 19.02 -3.20 24.63
C ILE A 176 20.06 -3.63 25.67
N GLU A 177 21.27 -3.91 25.22
CA GLU A 177 22.41 -4.19 26.10
C GLU A 177 22.98 -2.90 26.69
N LYS A 178 23.22 -1.90 25.84
CA LYS A 178 23.65 -0.56 26.24
C LYS A 178 23.35 0.47 25.17
N CYS A 179 23.28 1.72 25.59
CA CYS A 179 23.24 2.90 24.72
C CYS A 179 24.32 3.89 25.16
N GLU A 180 24.93 4.60 24.22
CA GLU A 180 25.97 5.60 24.51
C GLU A 180 25.85 6.81 23.60
N VAL A 181 26.13 8.00 24.14
CA VAL A 181 26.17 9.24 23.35
C VAL A 181 27.54 9.39 22.69
N ALA A 182 27.57 9.38 21.36
CA ALA A 182 28.77 9.48 20.56
C ALA A 182 28.79 10.75 19.69
N GLY A 183 30.01 11.25 19.44
CA GLY A 183 30.25 12.40 18.58
C GLY A 183 29.41 13.64 18.96
N PRO A 184 28.81 14.34 17.98
CA PRO A 184 28.09 15.60 18.21
C PRO A 184 26.73 15.41 18.88
N GLY A 185 26.17 14.20 18.92
CA GLY A 185 24.82 13.94 19.43
C GLY A 185 24.17 12.67 18.87
N PHE A 186 24.96 11.69 18.44
CA PHE A 186 24.43 10.38 18.08
C PHE A 186 24.20 9.56 19.35
N ILE A 187 23.18 8.72 19.36
CA ILE A 187 23.00 7.73 20.42
C ILE A 187 23.20 6.36 19.77
N ASN A 188 24.36 5.74 20.00
CA ASN A 188 24.64 4.38 19.55
C ASN A 188 23.86 3.40 20.43
N VAL A 189 23.34 2.33 19.83
CA VAL A 189 22.50 1.32 20.45
C VAL A 189 23.10 -0.05 20.18
N TYR A 190 23.36 -0.79 21.25
CA TYR A 190 23.86 -2.16 21.21
C TYR A 190 22.72 -3.09 21.62
N VAL A 191 22.34 -3.99 20.73
CA VAL A 191 21.24 -4.93 20.93
C VAL A 191 21.76 -6.15 21.65
N LYS A 192 20.98 -6.65 22.61
CA LYS A 192 21.39 -7.79 23.44
C LYS A 192 21.51 -9.06 22.60
N ARG A 193 22.65 -9.77 22.72
CA ARG A 193 22.88 -11.02 21.99
C ARG A 193 21.81 -12.09 22.23
N SER A 194 21.31 -12.20 23.46
CA SER A 194 20.26 -13.15 23.81
C SER A 194 18.96 -12.88 23.05
N TYR A 195 18.61 -11.60 22.85
CA TYR A 195 17.43 -11.18 22.09
C TYR A 195 17.53 -11.60 20.62
N ILE A 196 18.69 -11.33 20.00
CA ILE A 196 18.93 -11.75 18.61
C ILE A 196 18.89 -13.28 18.48
N SER A 197 19.50 -14.00 19.42
CA SER A 197 19.51 -15.47 19.43
C SER A 197 18.10 -16.06 19.52
N GLU A 198 17.23 -15.48 20.34
CA GLU A 198 15.82 -15.86 20.44
C GLU A 198 15.08 -15.63 19.11
N LEU A 199 15.28 -14.47 18.48
CA LEU A 199 14.67 -14.17 17.17
C LEU A 199 15.13 -15.13 16.07
N VAL A 200 16.42 -15.48 16.03
CA VAL A 200 16.94 -16.46 15.06
C VAL A 200 16.37 -17.85 15.34
N SER A 201 16.30 -18.26 16.61
CA SER A 201 15.70 -19.53 17.01
C SER A 201 14.23 -19.62 16.58
N ASP A 202 13.48 -18.52 16.74
CA ASP A 202 12.10 -18.42 16.28
C ASP A 202 11.96 -18.58 14.76
N ILE A 203 12.88 -18.00 13.97
CA ILE A 203 12.89 -18.18 12.50
C ILE A 203 13.15 -19.65 12.14
N LEU A 204 14.07 -20.32 12.84
CA LEU A 204 14.41 -21.72 12.57
C LEU A 204 13.26 -22.68 12.93
N VAL A 205 12.57 -22.43 14.04
CA VAL A 205 11.48 -23.30 14.53
C VAL A 205 10.16 -23.02 13.80
N LYS A 206 9.84 -21.75 13.55
CA LYS A 206 8.51 -21.31 13.06
C LYS A 206 8.51 -20.88 11.58
N GLY A 207 9.68 -20.82 10.95
CA GLY A 207 9.87 -20.35 9.58
C GLY A 207 9.93 -18.82 9.44
N VAL A 208 10.31 -18.36 8.26
CA VAL A 208 10.35 -16.93 7.88
C VAL A 208 8.92 -16.45 7.66
N ARG A 209 8.50 -15.43 8.42
CA ARG A 209 7.14 -14.87 8.40
C ARG A 209 7.20 -13.34 8.42
N PRO A 210 6.27 -12.63 7.78
CA PRO A 210 6.28 -11.18 7.81
C PRO A 210 6.09 -10.66 9.25
N PRO A 211 6.50 -9.41 9.55
CA PRO A 211 5.98 -8.71 10.72
C PRO A 211 4.47 -8.46 10.57
N PRO A 212 3.76 -8.21 11.68
CA PRO A 212 2.33 -7.93 11.61
C PRO A 212 2.08 -6.64 10.84
N VAL A 213 1.04 -6.63 10.01
CA VAL A 213 0.49 -5.42 9.40
C VAL A 213 -0.70 -4.93 10.24
N GLU A 214 -0.83 -3.61 10.40
CA GLU A 214 -1.93 -3.02 11.20
C GLU A 214 -3.30 -3.37 10.62
N ARG A 215 -3.40 -3.38 9.30
CA ARG A 215 -4.63 -3.67 8.55
C ARG A 215 -4.29 -4.45 7.29
N LYS A 216 -5.09 -5.48 7.00
CA LYS A 216 -5.06 -6.13 5.68
C LYS A 216 -5.73 -5.19 4.68
N LEU A 217 -5.02 -4.88 3.60
CA LEU A 217 -5.48 -4.03 2.52
C LEU A 217 -5.86 -4.90 1.34
N ARG A 218 -6.84 -4.45 0.55
CA ARG A 218 -7.06 -4.92 -0.81
C ARG A 218 -6.19 -4.10 -1.75
N VAL A 219 -5.16 -4.74 -2.30
CA VAL A 219 -4.14 -4.11 -3.14
C VAL A 219 -4.34 -4.54 -4.58
N ILE A 220 -4.50 -3.59 -5.49
CA ILE A 220 -4.66 -3.84 -6.92
C ILE A 220 -3.36 -3.44 -7.60
N VAL A 221 -2.71 -4.40 -8.26
CA VAL A 221 -1.45 -4.17 -8.97
C VAL A 221 -1.68 -4.35 -10.45
N ASP A 222 -1.50 -3.27 -11.21
CA ASP A 222 -1.56 -3.24 -12.68
C ASP A 222 -0.14 -3.33 -13.24
N PHE A 223 0.13 -4.42 -13.98
CA PHE A 223 1.46 -4.69 -14.51
C PHE A 223 1.43 -5.61 -15.74
N SER A 224 2.58 -5.71 -16.40
CA SER A 224 2.79 -6.34 -17.70
C SER A 224 2.14 -5.59 -18.86
N SER A 225 0.81 -5.57 -18.90
CA SER A 225 -0.05 -4.78 -19.79
C SER A 225 0.45 -4.68 -21.25
N PRO A 226 0.72 -5.80 -21.95
CA PRO A 226 1.13 -5.79 -23.35
C PRO A 226 -0.03 -5.39 -24.27
N ASN A 227 0.32 -4.92 -25.46
CA ASN A 227 -0.64 -4.63 -26.52
C ASN A 227 -0.92 -5.88 -27.37
N VAL A 228 -2.18 -6.23 -27.55
CA VAL A 228 -2.57 -7.33 -28.43
C VAL A 228 -2.13 -7.03 -29.87
N ALA A 229 -1.71 -8.07 -30.59
CA ALA A 229 -1.17 -7.98 -31.95
C ALA A 229 0.12 -7.16 -32.11
N LYS A 230 0.82 -6.88 -31.01
CA LYS A 230 2.20 -6.38 -31.01
C LYS A 230 3.08 -7.30 -30.17
N GLU A 231 4.36 -7.35 -30.51
CA GLU A 231 5.32 -8.11 -29.70
C GLU A 231 5.47 -7.51 -28.30
N MET A 232 5.52 -8.40 -27.31
CA MET A 232 5.85 -8.03 -25.94
C MET A 232 7.35 -7.67 -25.87
N HIS A 233 7.66 -6.37 -25.88
CA HIS A 233 9.04 -5.89 -25.75
C HIS A 233 9.56 -5.87 -24.29
N VAL A 234 10.86 -5.62 -24.13
CA VAL A 234 11.58 -5.60 -22.83
C VAL A 234 10.99 -4.65 -21.78
N GLY A 235 10.36 -3.55 -22.20
CA GLY A 235 9.58 -2.68 -21.30
C GLY A 235 8.44 -3.40 -20.57
N HIS A 236 7.62 -4.18 -21.29
CA HIS A 236 6.56 -4.99 -20.68
C HIS A 236 7.15 -6.08 -19.77
N LEU A 237 8.30 -6.65 -20.14
CA LEU A 237 8.99 -7.64 -19.31
C LEU A 237 9.46 -7.04 -17.97
N ARG A 238 9.98 -5.81 -17.96
CA ARG A 238 10.32 -5.10 -16.71
C ARG A 238 9.10 -4.90 -15.83
N SER A 239 8.01 -4.40 -16.40
CA SER A 239 6.74 -4.25 -15.68
C SER A 239 6.30 -5.60 -15.10
N THR A 240 6.38 -6.67 -15.90
CA THR A 240 6.04 -8.04 -15.50
C THR A 240 6.79 -8.49 -14.24
N ILE A 241 8.12 -8.35 -14.24
CA ILE A 241 8.98 -8.79 -13.14
C ILE A 241 8.78 -7.93 -11.89
N ILE A 242 8.73 -6.59 -12.06
CA ILE A 242 8.57 -5.65 -10.94
C ILE A 242 7.18 -5.85 -10.30
N GLY A 243 6.13 -5.89 -11.11
CA GLY A 243 4.76 -6.09 -10.64
C GLY A 243 4.56 -7.41 -9.92
N GLU A 244 5.05 -8.51 -10.50
CA GLU A 244 4.99 -9.84 -9.85
C GLU A 244 5.74 -9.84 -8.50
N THR A 245 6.90 -9.19 -8.43
CA THR A 245 7.68 -9.06 -7.20
C THR A 245 6.92 -8.29 -6.13
N ILE A 246 6.28 -7.18 -6.50
CA ILE A 246 5.43 -6.38 -5.60
C ILE A 246 4.25 -7.22 -5.11
N CYS A 247 3.58 -7.95 -6.01
CA CYS A 247 2.45 -8.80 -5.65
C CYS A 247 2.86 -9.84 -4.61
N ARG A 248 3.93 -10.61 -4.88
CA ARG A 248 4.43 -11.63 -3.95
C ARG A 248 4.86 -11.05 -2.62
N LEU A 249 5.48 -9.87 -2.62
CA LEU A 249 5.88 -9.18 -1.39
C LEU A 249 4.65 -8.85 -0.55
N LEU A 250 3.63 -8.22 -1.14
CA LEU A 250 2.43 -7.80 -0.42
C LEU A 250 1.58 -8.99 0.05
N GLU A 251 1.50 -10.05 -0.76
CA GLU A 251 0.90 -11.34 -0.34
C GLU A 251 1.68 -11.96 0.82
N PHE A 252 3.02 -11.90 0.80
CA PHE A 252 3.84 -12.36 1.92
C PHE A 252 3.53 -11.59 3.21
N PHE A 253 3.19 -10.30 3.13
CA PHE A 253 2.68 -9.50 4.28
C PHE A 253 1.20 -9.78 4.62
N GLY A 254 0.52 -10.64 3.86
CA GLY A 254 -0.86 -11.05 4.13
C GLY A 254 -1.95 -10.10 3.62
N HIS A 255 -1.61 -9.22 2.68
CA HIS A 255 -2.59 -8.41 1.95
C HIS A 255 -3.37 -9.24 0.93
N ASP A 256 -4.59 -8.80 0.58
CA ASP A 256 -5.38 -9.37 -0.50
C ASP A 256 -4.96 -8.69 -1.81
N VAL A 257 -4.26 -9.41 -2.69
CA VAL A 257 -3.65 -8.83 -3.90
C VAL A 257 -4.40 -9.26 -5.14
N LEU A 258 -4.98 -8.30 -5.84
CA LEU A 258 -5.56 -8.47 -7.18
C LEU A 258 -4.52 -8.09 -8.23
N ARG A 259 -4.12 -9.08 -9.02
CA ARG A 259 -3.08 -8.98 -10.05
C ARG A 259 -3.73 -8.72 -11.40
N LEU A 260 -3.74 -7.48 -11.87
CA LEU A 260 -4.37 -7.10 -13.14
C LEU A 260 -3.35 -6.98 -14.26
N ASN A 261 -3.70 -7.54 -15.40
CA ASN A 261 -3.00 -7.37 -16.66
C ASN A 261 -3.89 -6.52 -17.59
N HIS A 262 -3.57 -5.23 -17.68
CA HIS A 262 -4.35 -4.24 -18.42
C HIS A 262 -3.97 -4.24 -19.90
N VAL A 263 -4.26 -5.34 -20.59
CA VAL A 263 -3.87 -5.54 -21.99
C VAL A 263 -4.50 -4.49 -22.91
N GLY A 264 -3.71 -4.01 -23.87
CA GLY A 264 -4.18 -3.11 -24.92
C GLY A 264 -4.95 -3.88 -26.00
N ASP A 265 -6.20 -4.22 -25.71
CA ASP A 265 -7.09 -5.05 -26.55
C ASP A 265 -8.25 -4.27 -27.18
N TRP A 266 -8.24 -2.94 -27.10
CA TRP A 266 -9.35 -2.09 -27.56
C TRP A 266 -8.93 -0.86 -28.39
N GLY A 267 -7.98 -1.04 -29.32
CA GLY A 267 -7.50 0.05 -30.18
C GLY A 267 -7.98 0.03 -31.63
N THR A 268 -7.78 1.14 -32.35
CA THR A 268 -8.15 1.26 -33.77
C THR A 268 -7.39 0.31 -34.69
N GLN A 269 -6.26 -0.24 -34.24
CA GLN A 269 -5.51 -1.26 -34.96
C GLN A 269 -6.33 -2.53 -35.24
N PHE A 270 -7.33 -2.84 -34.41
CA PHE A 270 -8.17 -4.02 -34.63
C PHE A 270 -9.00 -3.92 -35.91
N GLY A 271 -9.34 -2.71 -36.37
CA GLY A 271 -10.07 -2.54 -37.62
C GLY A 271 -9.34 -3.13 -38.82
N MET A 272 -8.05 -2.84 -38.95
CA MET A 272 -7.24 -3.40 -40.04
C MET A 272 -6.97 -4.89 -39.87
N LEU A 273 -6.79 -5.36 -38.63
CA LEU A 273 -6.55 -6.78 -38.36
C LEU A 273 -7.79 -7.63 -38.71
N ILE A 274 -8.98 -7.17 -38.33
CA ILE A 274 -10.24 -7.85 -38.63
C ILE A 274 -10.53 -7.83 -40.13
N ALA A 275 -10.40 -6.68 -40.79
CA ALA A 275 -10.57 -6.60 -42.24
C ALA A 275 -9.58 -7.50 -42.99
N HIS A 276 -8.35 -7.63 -42.48
CA HIS A 276 -7.36 -8.54 -43.03
C HIS A 276 -7.73 -10.01 -42.81
N LEU A 277 -8.22 -10.36 -41.61
CA LEU A 277 -8.68 -11.70 -41.27
C LEU A 277 -9.80 -12.16 -42.19
N GLN A 278 -10.80 -11.31 -42.41
CA GLN A 278 -11.94 -11.58 -43.28
C GLN A 278 -11.52 -11.89 -44.73
N ASP A 279 -10.44 -11.27 -45.22
CA ASP A 279 -9.95 -11.51 -46.57
C ASP A 279 -9.09 -12.77 -46.68
N GLN A 280 -8.27 -13.06 -45.65
CA GLN A 280 -7.34 -14.19 -45.67
C GLN A 280 -8.01 -15.51 -45.29
N PHE A 281 -8.99 -15.45 -44.40
CA PHE A 281 -9.69 -16.61 -43.86
C PHE A 281 -11.20 -16.35 -43.86
N PRO A 282 -11.89 -16.33 -45.03
CA PRO A 282 -13.32 -16.02 -45.10
C PRO A 282 -14.22 -16.95 -44.27
N ASP A 283 -13.72 -18.13 -43.92
CA ASP A 283 -14.38 -19.18 -43.13
C ASP A 283 -13.97 -19.18 -41.65
N TYR A 284 -13.32 -18.12 -41.16
CA TYR A 284 -12.84 -17.97 -39.76
C TYR A 284 -13.91 -18.20 -38.69
N SER A 285 -15.19 -18.01 -39.05
CA SER A 285 -16.33 -18.25 -38.18
C SER A 285 -16.57 -19.73 -37.87
N THR A 286 -16.09 -20.62 -38.73
CA THR A 286 -16.27 -22.07 -38.66
C THR A 286 -14.96 -22.84 -38.48
N VAL A 287 -13.86 -22.32 -39.05
CA VAL A 287 -12.52 -22.93 -38.97
C VAL A 287 -11.60 -21.97 -38.24
N SER A 288 -10.91 -22.47 -37.20
CA SER A 288 -9.92 -21.66 -36.49
C SER A 288 -8.79 -21.26 -37.45
N PRO A 289 -8.54 -19.96 -37.66
CA PRO A 289 -7.53 -19.52 -38.61
C PRO A 289 -6.13 -19.89 -38.09
N PRO A 290 -5.23 -20.40 -38.95
CA PRO A 290 -3.85 -20.73 -38.58
C PRO A 290 -2.98 -19.46 -38.54
N ILE A 291 -3.32 -18.51 -37.66
CA ILE A 291 -2.52 -17.31 -37.45
C ILE A 291 -1.27 -17.73 -36.66
N GLY A 292 -0.18 -17.98 -37.39
CA GLY A 292 1.08 -18.42 -36.79
C GLY A 292 1.87 -17.27 -36.16
N ASP A 293 2.21 -16.25 -36.96
CA ASP A 293 2.99 -15.08 -36.54
C ASP A 293 2.10 -13.84 -36.63
N LEU A 294 1.68 -13.35 -35.45
CA LEU A 294 0.78 -12.20 -35.36
C LEU A 294 1.47 -10.89 -35.74
N GLN A 295 2.79 -10.79 -35.61
CA GLN A 295 3.57 -9.63 -36.04
C GLN A 295 3.60 -9.55 -37.57
N LYS A 296 3.80 -10.67 -38.26
CA LYS A 296 3.68 -10.75 -39.72
C LYS A 296 2.27 -10.36 -40.16
N PHE A 297 1.24 -10.91 -39.51
CA PHE A 297 -0.15 -10.59 -39.80
C PHE A 297 -0.45 -9.09 -39.63
N TYR A 298 0.07 -8.46 -38.55
CA TYR A 298 -0.03 -7.02 -38.33
C TYR A 298 0.69 -6.19 -39.41
N ARG A 299 1.91 -6.57 -39.80
CA ARG A 299 2.67 -5.88 -40.85
C ARG A 299 1.97 -5.94 -42.20
N GLU A 300 1.38 -7.09 -42.52
CA GLU A 300 0.59 -7.29 -43.75
C GLU A 300 -0.68 -6.43 -43.73
N SER A 301 -1.44 -6.43 -42.63
CA SER A 301 -2.63 -5.57 -42.50
C SER A 301 -2.26 -4.09 -42.56
N LYS A 302 -1.16 -3.68 -41.94
CA LYS A 302 -0.68 -2.30 -41.95
C LYS A 302 -0.26 -1.84 -43.35
N LYS A 303 0.47 -2.69 -44.08
CA LYS A 303 0.84 -2.42 -45.48
C LYS A 303 -0.41 -2.24 -46.36
N ARG A 304 -1.46 -3.03 -46.15
CA ARG A 304 -2.72 -2.86 -46.87
C ARG A 304 -3.45 -1.58 -46.46
N PHE A 305 -3.48 -1.27 -45.17
CA PHE A 305 -4.07 -0.04 -44.65
C PHE A 305 -3.47 1.23 -45.25
N ASP A 306 -2.15 1.24 -45.48
CA ASP A 306 -1.44 2.41 -45.99
C ASP A 306 -1.53 2.54 -47.53
N ASN A 307 -1.75 1.44 -48.27
CA ASN A 307 -1.68 1.43 -49.74
C ASN A 307 -3.01 1.16 -50.47
N ASP A 308 -4.05 0.68 -49.78
CA ASP A 308 -5.36 0.33 -50.37
C ASP A 308 -6.49 1.14 -49.70
N GLU A 309 -7.00 2.14 -50.42
CA GLU A 309 -8.08 3.02 -49.95
C GLU A 309 -9.39 2.27 -49.68
N ASN A 310 -9.69 1.19 -50.41
CA ASN A 310 -10.88 0.38 -50.16
C ASN A 310 -10.71 -0.45 -48.90
N PHE A 311 -9.52 -1.04 -48.69
CA PHE A 311 -9.20 -1.74 -47.45
C PHE A 311 -9.24 -0.79 -46.24
N LYS A 312 -8.70 0.42 -46.37
CA LYS A 312 -8.72 1.45 -45.33
C LYS A 312 -10.15 1.81 -44.89
N LYS A 313 -11.06 2.03 -45.85
CA LYS A 313 -12.50 2.24 -45.56
C LYS A 313 -13.13 1.06 -44.82
N ARG A 314 -12.83 -0.18 -45.22
CA ARG A 314 -13.31 -1.38 -44.53
C ARG A 314 -12.74 -1.52 -43.12
N ALA A 315 -11.47 -1.21 -42.93
CA ALA A 315 -10.82 -1.23 -41.62
C ALA A 315 -11.50 -0.25 -40.65
N TYR A 316 -11.78 0.99 -41.08
CA TYR A 316 -12.55 1.94 -40.27
C TYR A 316 -13.96 1.42 -39.95
N ASN A 317 -14.66 0.84 -40.93
CA ASN A 317 -15.98 0.24 -40.71
C ASN A 317 -15.92 -0.92 -39.70
N CYS A 318 -14.85 -1.72 -39.71
CA CYS A 318 -14.66 -2.79 -38.73
C CYS A 318 -14.48 -2.25 -37.31
N VAL A 319 -13.79 -1.10 -37.11
CA VAL A 319 -13.71 -0.46 -35.79
C VAL A 319 -15.11 -0.05 -35.31
N VAL A 320 -15.89 0.61 -36.16
CA VAL A 320 -17.25 1.04 -35.83
C VAL A 320 -18.13 -0.15 -35.48
N LYS A 321 -18.06 -1.23 -36.27
CA LYS A 321 -18.79 -2.47 -35.99
C LYS A 321 -18.35 -3.15 -34.68
N LEU A 322 -17.05 -3.15 -34.39
CA LEU A 322 -16.52 -3.72 -33.15
C LEU A 322 -17.05 -2.95 -31.93
N GLN A 323 -17.00 -1.63 -31.98
CA GLN A 323 -17.58 -0.75 -30.93
C GLN A 323 -19.11 -0.88 -30.85
N GLY A 324 -19.77 -1.15 -31.98
CA GLY A 324 -21.20 -1.44 -32.06
C GLY A 324 -21.60 -2.85 -31.61
N ASN A 325 -20.66 -3.66 -31.10
CA ASN A 325 -20.90 -5.03 -30.65
C ASN A 325 -21.45 -5.97 -31.74
N ASP A 326 -21.05 -5.76 -33.00
CA ASP A 326 -21.39 -6.65 -34.12
C ASP A 326 -20.84 -8.07 -33.85
N PRO A 327 -21.69 -9.12 -33.80
CA PRO A 327 -21.27 -10.45 -33.38
C PRO A 327 -20.18 -11.09 -34.26
N GLU A 328 -20.20 -10.83 -35.57
CA GLU A 328 -19.26 -11.40 -36.54
C GLU A 328 -17.88 -10.74 -36.42
N VAL A 329 -17.86 -9.42 -36.23
CA VAL A 329 -16.63 -8.64 -36.00
C VAL A 329 -16.06 -8.93 -34.61
N HIS A 330 -16.90 -9.09 -33.61
CA HIS A 330 -16.48 -9.43 -32.25
C HIS A 330 -15.91 -10.86 -32.17
N GLN A 331 -16.44 -11.80 -32.96
CA GLN A 331 -15.83 -13.14 -33.10
C GLN A 331 -14.42 -13.05 -33.69
N ALA A 332 -14.22 -12.25 -34.74
CA ALA A 332 -12.90 -12.02 -35.33
C ALA A 332 -11.92 -11.40 -34.32
N TRP A 333 -12.35 -10.37 -33.60
CA TRP A 333 -11.56 -9.73 -32.53
C TRP A 333 -11.12 -10.76 -31.48
N LYS A 334 -12.04 -11.59 -31.00
CA LYS A 334 -11.75 -12.61 -29.98
C LYS A 334 -10.69 -13.60 -30.47
N LEU A 335 -10.78 -14.07 -31.71
CA LEU A 335 -9.78 -14.98 -32.28
C LEU A 335 -8.39 -14.33 -32.34
N ILE A 336 -8.30 -13.05 -32.70
CA ILE A 336 -7.03 -12.30 -32.72
C ILE A 336 -6.46 -12.18 -31.30
N CYS A 337 -7.29 -11.82 -30.32
CA CYS A 337 -6.89 -11.73 -28.91
C CYS A 337 -6.44 -13.09 -28.37
N ASP A 338 -7.12 -14.19 -28.72
CA ASP A 338 -6.80 -15.54 -28.28
C ASP A 338 -5.40 -15.98 -28.77
N VAL A 339 -4.97 -15.55 -29.96
CA VAL A 339 -3.62 -15.82 -30.49
C VAL A 339 -2.56 -15.09 -29.68
N SER A 340 -2.73 -13.77 -29.45
CA SER A 340 -1.81 -13.02 -28.57
C SER A 340 -1.75 -13.59 -27.16
N ARG A 341 -2.91 -13.97 -26.59
CA ARG A 341 -2.98 -14.50 -25.24
C ARG A 341 -2.18 -15.79 -25.09
N LYS A 342 -2.23 -16.68 -26.10
CA LYS A 342 -1.42 -17.90 -26.11
C LYS A 342 0.08 -17.59 -26.07
N GLU A 343 0.54 -16.58 -26.83
CA GLU A 343 1.94 -16.16 -26.81
C GLU A 343 2.34 -15.55 -25.45
N PHE A 344 1.49 -14.70 -24.87
CA PHE A 344 1.75 -14.10 -23.56
C PHE A 344 1.83 -15.16 -22.46
N LEU A 345 0.94 -16.16 -22.49
CA LEU A 345 0.93 -17.25 -21.51
C LEU A 345 2.23 -18.06 -21.52
N LEU A 346 2.87 -18.28 -22.67
CA LEU A 346 4.18 -18.95 -22.73
C LEU A 346 5.24 -18.17 -21.94
N ILE A 347 5.20 -16.84 -22.01
CA ILE A 347 6.11 -15.96 -21.27
C ILE A 347 5.78 -15.99 -19.78
N TYR A 348 4.49 -15.85 -19.42
CA TYR A 348 4.06 -15.85 -18.02
C TYR A 348 4.34 -17.18 -17.32
N ASP A 349 4.07 -18.32 -17.98
CA ASP A 349 4.36 -19.65 -17.45
C ASP A 349 5.86 -19.83 -17.19
N ARG A 350 6.70 -19.39 -18.15
CA ARG A 350 8.16 -19.44 -17.99
C ARG A 350 8.67 -18.60 -16.82
N LEU A 351 8.03 -17.46 -16.55
CA LEU A 351 8.39 -16.56 -15.43
C LEU A 351 7.70 -16.95 -14.11
N GLY A 352 6.77 -17.91 -14.13
CA GLY A 352 5.93 -18.24 -12.98
C GLY A 352 5.00 -17.09 -12.56
N VAL A 353 4.56 -16.28 -13.51
CA VAL A 353 3.68 -15.12 -13.29
C VAL A 353 2.24 -15.58 -13.38
N LYS A 354 1.41 -15.11 -12.45
CA LYS A 354 -0.04 -15.29 -12.49
C LYS A 354 -0.70 -13.92 -12.46
N ASN A 355 -1.55 -13.64 -13.43
CA ASN A 355 -2.32 -12.42 -13.50
C ASN A 355 -3.73 -12.69 -14.05
N GLN A 356 -4.64 -11.76 -13.81
CA GLN A 356 -5.97 -11.75 -14.38
C GLN A 356 -6.00 -10.72 -15.50
N GLU A 357 -6.24 -11.18 -16.73
CA GLU A 357 -6.43 -10.31 -17.88
C GLU A 357 -7.69 -9.46 -17.70
N ARG A 358 -7.52 -8.15 -17.78
CA ARG A 358 -8.60 -7.16 -17.77
C ARG A 358 -8.18 -5.95 -18.58
N GLY A 359 -8.26 -6.11 -19.90
CA GLY A 359 -7.88 -5.10 -20.88
C GLY A 359 -8.80 -3.89 -20.92
N GLU A 360 -8.48 -2.98 -21.83
CA GLU A 360 -9.29 -1.79 -22.13
C GLU A 360 -10.73 -2.18 -22.53
N SER A 361 -10.90 -3.29 -23.23
CA SER A 361 -12.21 -3.79 -23.70
C SER A 361 -13.20 -4.04 -22.55
N PHE A 362 -12.71 -4.45 -21.37
CA PHE A 362 -13.55 -4.68 -20.20
C PHE A 362 -14.24 -3.40 -19.71
N TYR A 363 -13.58 -2.26 -19.87
CA TYR A 363 -14.08 -0.96 -19.38
C TYR A 363 -14.87 -0.20 -20.45
N GLU A 364 -14.92 -0.69 -21.69
CA GLU A 364 -15.63 -0.03 -22.79
C GLU A 364 -17.07 0.32 -22.45
N PRO A 365 -17.89 -0.59 -21.89
CA PRO A 365 -19.28 -0.26 -21.59
C PRO A 365 -19.43 0.83 -20.51
N MET A 366 -18.37 1.09 -19.74
CA MET A 366 -18.33 2.06 -18.65
C MET A 366 -17.86 3.44 -19.12
N MET A 367 -17.08 3.51 -20.21
CA MET A 367 -16.48 4.76 -20.71
C MET A 367 -17.51 5.85 -21.04
N PRO A 368 -18.65 5.58 -21.72
CA PRO A 368 -19.68 6.59 -21.94
C PRO A 368 -20.22 7.19 -20.63
N GLY A 369 -20.33 6.36 -19.59
CA GLY A 369 -20.77 6.78 -18.26
C GLY A 369 -19.80 7.74 -17.58
N ILE A 370 -18.49 7.53 -17.74
CA ILE A 370 -17.45 8.44 -17.25
C ILE A 370 -17.56 9.81 -17.92
N VAL A 371 -17.61 9.84 -19.26
CA VAL A 371 -17.70 11.10 -20.00
C VAL A 371 -18.96 11.89 -19.61
N LYS A 372 -20.11 11.19 -19.51
CA LYS A 372 -21.37 11.80 -19.11
C LYS A 372 -21.32 12.37 -17.69
N ASP A 373 -20.75 11.63 -16.75
CA ASP A 373 -20.63 12.05 -15.34
C ASP A 373 -19.71 13.28 -15.20
N LEU A 374 -18.53 13.25 -15.81
CA LEU A 374 -17.57 14.36 -15.76
C LEU A 374 -18.12 15.64 -16.39
N ARG A 375 -18.85 15.51 -17.51
CA ARG A 375 -19.57 16.65 -18.12
C ARG A 375 -20.70 17.15 -17.22
N GLY A 376 -21.46 16.25 -16.60
CA GLY A 376 -22.55 16.60 -15.67
C GLY A 376 -22.04 17.34 -14.43
N LYS A 377 -20.83 17.02 -13.96
CA LYS A 377 -20.14 17.72 -12.86
C LYS A 377 -19.48 19.04 -13.29
N GLY A 378 -19.52 19.38 -14.57
CA GLY A 378 -18.85 20.58 -15.12
C GLY A 378 -17.32 20.49 -15.12
N LEU A 379 -16.77 19.28 -14.99
CA LEU A 379 -15.32 19.03 -14.98
C LEU A 379 -14.74 18.80 -16.38
N ALA A 380 -15.58 18.34 -17.31
CA ALA A 380 -15.20 18.12 -18.71
C ALA A 380 -15.96 19.07 -19.64
N VAL A 381 -15.24 19.65 -20.61
CA VAL A 381 -15.74 20.63 -21.58
C VAL A 381 -15.50 20.15 -23.01
N ILE A 382 -16.23 20.71 -23.97
CA ILE A 382 -15.99 20.46 -25.39
C ILE A 382 -15.09 21.57 -25.93
N GLU A 383 -13.92 21.20 -26.44
CA GLU A 383 -12.93 22.09 -27.06
C GLU A 383 -12.51 21.49 -28.41
N ASP A 384 -12.59 22.27 -29.49
CA ASP A 384 -12.31 21.82 -30.86
C ASP A 384 -13.01 20.52 -31.26
N GLY A 385 -14.22 20.32 -30.74
CA GLY A 385 -15.04 19.12 -30.95
C GLY A 385 -14.67 17.93 -30.05
N ALA A 386 -13.52 17.94 -29.40
CA ALA A 386 -13.11 16.90 -28.45
C ALA A 386 -13.67 17.20 -27.05
N THR A 387 -13.92 16.17 -26.24
CA THR A 387 -14.25 16.33 -24.82
C THR A 387 -12.98 16.22 -24.00
N VAL A 388 -12.64 17.26 -23.25
CA VAL A 388 -11.40 17.36 -22.47
C VAL A 388 -11.68 17.72 -21.01
N MET A 389 -10.81 17.27 -20.11
CA MET A 389 -10.82 17.62 -18.68
C MET A 389 -9.48 18.26 -18.32
N HIS A 390 -9.54 19.52 -17.89
CA HIS A 390 -8.36 20.28 -17.47
C HIS A 390 -8.06 20.04 -15.99
N ILE A 391 -6.81 19.70 -15.68
CA ILE A 391 -6.35 19.47 -14.31
C ILE A 391 -5.47 20.66 -13.88
N PRO A 392 -5.80 21.38 -12.79
CA PRO A 392 -5.02 22.52 -12.33
C PRO A 392 -3.56 22.15 -12.08
N GLY A 393 -2.63 22.88 -12.72
CA GLY A 393 -1.20 22.64 -12.59
C GLY A 393 -0.63 21.62 -13.59
N LYS A 394 -1.46 20.98 -14.42
CA LYS A 394 -1.02 20.14 -15.55
C LYS A 394 -1.10 20.90 -16.86
N LEU A 395 -0.13 20.69 -17.73
CA LEU A 395 -0.06 21.32 -19.06
C LEU A 395 -0.93 20.61 -20.09
N VAL A 396 -1.09 19.29 -19.94
CA VAL A 396 -1.81 18.44 -20.89
C VAL A 396 -3.13 18.02 -20.24
N PRO A 397 -4.29 18.37 -20.82
CA PRO A 397 -5.57 17.91 -20.31
C PRO A 397 -5.80 16.43 -20.66
N LEU A 398 -6.70 15.78 -19.92
CA LEU A 398 -7.20 14.46 -20.30
C LEU A 398 -8.17 14.61 -21.47
N MET A 399 -7.94 13.89 -22.57
CA MET A 399 -8.82 13.86 -23.73
C MET A 399 -9.79 12.68 -23.63
N LEU A 400 -10.98 12.90 -23.06
CA LEU A 400 -11.96 11.84 -22.78
C LEU A 400 -12.76 11.36 -24.00
N ALA A 401 -12.84 12.17 -25.05
CA ALA A 401 -13.40 11.75 -26.33
C ALA A 401 -12.85 12.64 -27.45
N LYS A 402 -12.60 12.04 -28.61
CA LYS A 402 -12.23 12.77 -29.83
C LYS A 402 -13.45 13.46 -30.45
N SER A 403 -13.21 14.25 -31.49
CA SER A 403 -14.27 14.97 -32.24
C SER A 403 -15.27 14.07 -32.95
N ASP A 404 -14.88 12.84 -33.26
CA ASP A 404 -15.76 11.78 -33.79
C ASP A 404 -16.53 11.02 -32.68
N GLY A 405 -16.33 11.40 -31.41
CA GLY A 405 -16.95 10.76 -30.25
C GLY A 405 -16.20 9.53 -29.74
N ALA A 406 -15.10 9.11 -30.38
CA ALA A 406 -14.36 7.93 -29.96
C ALA A 406 -13.62 8.17 -28.64
N HIS A 407 -13.75 7.23 -27.70
CA HIS A 407 -13.03 7.22 -26.43
C HIS A 407 -11.53 6.98 -26.62
N THR A 408 -10.74 7.41 -25.64
CA THR A 408 -9.27 7.33 -25.65
C THR A 408 -8.74 6.51 -24.47
N TYR A 409 -7.42 6.35 -24.40
CA TYR A 409 -6.75 5.74 -23.25
C TYR A 409 -6.99 6.53 -21.95
N ASP A 410 -7.11 7.86 -22.00
CA ASP A 410 -7.48 8.67 -20.83
C ASP A 410 -8.85 8.25 -20.27
N THR A 411 -9.76 7.83 -21.14
CA THR A 411 -11.11 7.43 -20.77
C THR A 411 -11.14 6.04 -20.18
N SER A 412 -10.40 5.10 -20.78
CA SER A 412 -10.28 3.74 -20.26
C SER A 412 -9.57 3.74 -18.91
N ASP A 413 -8.52 4.55 -18.73
CA ASP A 413 -7.81 4.65 -17.45
C ASP A 413 -8.67 5.30 -16.35
N MET A 414 -9.45 6.34 -16.69
CA MET A 414 -10.42 6.93 -15.75
C MET A 414 -11.53 5.93 -15.36
N ALA A 415 -12.03 5.16 -16.33
CA ALA A 415 -13.01 4.10 -16.08
C ALA A 415 -12.42 2.98 -15.21
N ALA A 416 -11.19 2.56 -15.51
CA ALA A 416 -10.47 1.54 -14.77
C ALA A 416 -10.18 1.98 -13.33
N LEU A 417 -9.70 3.22 -13.14
CA LEU A 417 -9.47 3.82 -11.83
C LEU A 417 -10.75 3.78 -10.98
N ARG A 418 -11.87 4.28 -11.54
CA ARG A 418 -13.16 4.29 -10.86
C ARG A 418 -13.61 2.87 -10.50
N HIS A 419 -13.57 1.93 -11.44
CA HIS A 419 -13.95 0.54 -11.21
C HIS A 419 -13.10 -0.12 -10.11
N ARG A 420 -11.78 0.09 -10.12
CA ARG A 420 -10.85 -0.46 -9.12
C ARG A 420 -11.12 0.04 -7.70
N ILE A 421 -11.71 1.23 -7.57
CA ILE A 421 -12.04 1.81 -6.26
C ILE A 421 -13.48 1.46 -5.87
N GLU A 422 -14.44 1.67 -6.76
CA GLU A 422 -15.86 1.52 -6.45
C GLU A 422 -16.32 0.06 -6.44
N GLU A 423 -15.87 -0.77 -7.38
CA GLU A 423 -16.31 -2.17 -7.48
C GLU A 423 -15.33 -3.10 -6.77
N GLU A 424 -14.04 -2.94 -7.06
CA GLU A 424 -13.00 -3.79 -6.45
C GLU A 424 -12.65 -3.37 -5.02
N LYS A 425 -13.14 -2.23 -4.52
CA LYS A 425 -12.87 -1.75 -3.16
C LYS A 425 -11.36 -1.71 -2.84
N GLY A 426 -10.54 -1.31 -3.81
CA GLY A 426 -9.09 -1.22 -3.64
C GLY A 426 -8.71 -0.17 -2.61
N ASP A 427 -8.02 -0.57 -1.54
CA ASP A 427 -7.41 0.34 -0.57
C ASP A 427 -6.10 0.95 -1.11
N TRP A 428 -5.39 0.18 -1.95
CA TRP A 428 -4.11 0.57 -2.52
C TRP A 428 -4.03 0.14 -3.98
N LEU A 429 -3.89 1.09 -4.89
CA LEU A 429 -3.72 0.85 -6.32
C LEU A 429 -2.27 1.13 -6.70
N ILE A 430 -1.62 0.18 -7.37
CA ILE A 430 -0.22 0.26 -7.79
C ILE A 430 -0.16 0.08 -9.31
N TYR A 431 0.31 1.11 -10.01
CA TYR A 431 0.46 1.12 -11.46
C TYR A 431 1.93 0.95 -11.82
N VAL A 432 2.32 -0.21 -12.35
CA VAL A 432 3.72 -0.52 -12.68
C VAL A 432 3.95 -0.28 -14.17
N VAL A 433 4.28 0.97 -14.51
CA VAL A 433 4.39 1.43 -15.91
C VAL A 433 5.68 2.23 -16.10
N ASP A 434 6.17 2.31 -17.34
CA ASP A 434 7.36 3.10 -17.70
C ASP A 434 7.29 4.54 -17.16
N ALA A 435 8.43 5.06 -16.70
CA ALA A 435 8.52 6.39 -16.11
C ALA A 435 8.11 7.52 -17.07
N GLY A 436 8.21 7.30 -18.39
CA GLY A 436 7.75 8.24 -19.41
C GLY A 436 6.23 8.48 -19.39
N GLN A 437 5.45 7.57 -18.79
CA GLN A 437 4.00 7.74 -18.60
C GLN A 437 3.65 8.36 -17.23
N GLY A 438 4.63 8.77 -16.42
CA GLY A 438 4.37 9.29 -15.08
C GLY A 438 3.45 10.53 -15.08
N LEU A 439 3.64 11.45 -16.02
CA LEU A 439 2.79 12.65 -16.12
C LEU A 439 1.33 12.30 -16.46
N HIS A 440 1.12 11.29 -17.31
CA HIS A 440 -0.21 10.79 -17.65
C HIS A 440 -0.92 10.26 -16.41
N PHE A 441 -0.31 9.30 -15.70
CA PHE A 441 -0.90 8.73 -14.50
C PHE A 441 -1.13 9.75 -13.39
N GLU A 442 -0.21 10.68 -13.19
CA GLU A 442 -0.40 11.77 -12.24
C GLU A 442 -1.64 12.62 -12.60
N THR A 443 -1.83 12.92 -13.88
CA THR A 443 -2.99 13.65 -14.39
C THR A 443 -4.29 12.84 -14.22
N VAL A 444 -4.27 11.54 -14.50
CA VAL A 444 -5.42 10.63 -14.28
C VAL A 444 -5.79 10.55 -12.80
N PHE A 445 -4.80 10.44 -11.90
CA PHE A 445 -5.06 10.32 -10.46
C PHE A 445 -5.66 11.61 -9.90
N GLU A 446 -5.08 12.77 -10.26
CA GLU A 446 -5.63 14.07 -9.88
C GLU A 446 -7.02 14.30 -10.49
N GLY A 447 -7.23 13.89 -11.73
CA GLY A 447 -8.55 13.89 -12.38
C GLY A 447 -9.57 13.03 -11.65
N GLY A 448 -9.19 11.83 -11.22
CA GLY A 448 -10.02 10.95 -10.38
C GLY A 448 -10.37 11.55 -9.03
N CYS A 449 -9.40 12.22 -8.38
CA CYS A 449 -9.64 12.96 -7.12
C CYS A 449 -10.64 14.11 -7.34
N MET A 450 -10.45 14.94 -8.37
CA MET A 450 -11.37 16.03 -8.71
C MET A 450 -12.77 15.54 -9.05
N ALA A 451 -12.86 14.39 -9.72
CA ALA A 451 -14.12 13.74 -10.05
C ALA A 451 -14.84 13.12 -8.84
N GLY A 452 -14.17 13.02 -7.70
CA GLY A 452 -14.68 12.34 -6.50
C GLY A 452 -14.69 10.82 -6.63
N TYR A 453 -13.90 10.25 -7.54
CA TYR A 453 -13.76 8.78 -7.70
C TYR A 453 -12.78 8.18 -6.70
N VAL A 454 -11.79 8.97 -6.26
CA VAL A 454 -10.81 8.54 -5.26
C VAL A 454 -11.33 8.88 -3.87
N ALA A 455 -11.72 7.83 -3.12
CA ALA A 455 -12.21 7.98 -1.75
C ALA A 455 -11.08 8.30 -0.75
N ASP A 456 -11.43 8.94 0.36
CA ASP A 456 -10.48 9.26 1.44
C ASP A 456 -9.78 8.00 1.97
N GLY A 457 -8.45 8.07 2.05
CA GLY A 457 -7.61 6.98 2.55
C GLY A 457 -7.24 5.91 1.53
N VAL A 458 -7.73 5.99 0.28
CA VAL A 458 -7.22 5.18 -0.82
C VAL A 458 -5.85 5.69 -1.23
N ARG A 459 -4.86 4.79 -1.27
CA ARG A 459 -3.51 5.09 -1.74
C ARG A 459 -3.37 4.72 -3.21
N ILE A 460 -2.79 5.59 -4.01
CA ILE A 460 -2.50 5.31 -5.43
C ILE A 460 -1.04 5.64 -5.69
N ASP A 461 -0.28 4.68 -6.21
CA ASP A 461 1.13 4.86 -6.56
C ASP A 461 1.40 4.50 -8.01
N HIS A 462 2.16 5.36 -8.70
CA HIS A 462 2.84 5.01 -9.94
C HIS A 462 4.25 4.49 -9.61
N VAL A 463 4.51 3.24 -9.95
CA VAL A 463 5.84 2.61 -9.84
C VAL A 463 6.52 2.69 -11.21
N GLY A 464 7.13 3.85 -11.44
CA GLY A 464 7.92 4.14 -12.63
C GLY A 464 9.20 3.31 -12.72
N PHE A 465 9.51 2.81 -13.91
CA PHE A 465 10.83 2.23 -14.23
C PHE A 465 11.43 2.89 -15.47
N GLY A 466 12.76 2.95 -15.54
CA GLY A 466 13.46 3.53 -16.69
C GLY A 466 13.47 2.63 -17.93
N VAL A 467 13.97 3.17 -19.04
CA VAL A 467 14.13 2.43 -20.29
C VAL A 467 15.17 1.31 -20.15
N VAL A 468 15.06 0.31 -21.03
CA VAL A 468 16.09 -0.73 -21.19
C VAL A 468 17.07 -0.27 -22.26
N LEU A 469 18.36 -0.33 -21.94
CA LEU A 469 19.42 0.02 -22.87
C LEU A 469 20.19 -1.25 -23.27
N GLY A 470 20.71 -1.27 -24.49
CA GLY A 470 21.75 -2.21 -24.90
C GLY A 470 23.08 -1.91 -24.21
N GLU A 471 24.07 -2.78 -24.43
CA GLU A 471 25.43 -2.58 -23.91
C GLU A 471 26.09 -1.32 -24.48
N ASP A 472 25.66 -0.90 -25.67
CA ASP A 472 26.02 0.34 -26.36
C ASP A 472 25.40 1.61 -25.74
N LYS A 473 24.55 1.46 -24.72
CA LYS A 473 23.75 2.53 -24.08
C LYS A 473 22.70 3.14 -25.02
N GLU A 474 22.38 2.48 -26.12
CA GLU A 474 21.26 2.86 -26.99
C GLU A 474 19.99 2.11 -26.58
N LYS A 475 18.82 2.59 -27.02
CA LYS A 475 17.55 1.94 -26.71
C LYS A 475 17.40 0.65 -27.51
N ASN A 476 17.12 -0.45 -26.81
CA ASN A 476 16.70 -1.72 -27.39
C ASN A 476 15.23 -1.70 -27.81
#